data_AF-A0A3B6KU16-F1
#
_entry.id   AF-A0A3B6KU16-F1
#
_cell.length_a   1.000
_cell.length_b   1.000
_cell.length_c   1.000
_cell.angle_alpha   90.00
_cell.angle_beta   90.00
_cell.angle_gamma   90.00
#
_symmetry.space_group_name_H-M   'P 1'
#
loop_
_entity.id
_entity.type
_entity.pdbx_description
1 polymer ?
#
loop_
_entity_poly.entity_id
_entity_poly.type
_entity_poly.pdbx_seq_one_letter_code
_entity_poly.pdbx_strand_id
1 'polypeptide(L)'
;MNHGAMGGRCFLNLLPYSTTPCKDGVGIGTPGSSSWRHSVHHHHRTSKVVAGRRSAAASVSCSAASAQAPPSQSTIKVVIVGATKEMGRAAIAAVSRARGMELAGAIDTQCIGMDAGELSGMDEALEIPVLNDLTMVLGSIAQTRATGVVVDFSEPSSVYDNVKQAAAFGLSSVVYVPKIEMDTVTELSAFCDKASMGCLVAPTLSIGSVLLQQAAIQASFHYNNVEIVESRPNPSDLPSPDAIQIANNISDLGQIYNRQDMDSDNPARGQVLGEDGVRVHSMVLPGLASSTSVVLSGPGEVYTLKHDVTDVQSLMPGLILAIRKVIRLKNLIYGLEKFL
;
A
#
# COMPACT_ATOMS: atom_id res chain seq x y z
N MET A 1 -26.49 -40.48 5.84
CA MET A 1 -25.54 -41.35 6.58
C MET A 1 -24.20 -41.26 5.86
N ASN A 2 -23.14 -41.08 6.65
CA ASN A 2 -21.87 -40.44 6.29
C ASN A 2 -21.04 -41.12 5.19
N HIS A 3 -20.44 -40.30 4.34
CA HIS A 3 -19.15 -40.59 3.70
C HIS A 3 -18.06 -39.79 4.43
N GLY A 4 -17.09 -40.52 4.98
CA GLY A 4 -15.96 -39.99 5.73
C GLY A 4 -14.81 -39.55 4.83
N ALA A 5 -14.26 -38.39 5.18
CA ALA A 5 -13.08 -37.78 4.59
C ALA A 5 -11.77 -38.44 5.09
N MET A 6 -10.75 -38.47 4.23
CA MET A 6 -9.35 -38.59 4.65
C MET A 6 -8.52 -37.51 3.95
N GLY A 7 -8.19 -36.46 4.70
CA GLY A 7 -7.15 -35.50 4.36
C GLY A 7 -5.99 -35.68 5.34
N GLY A 8 -4.84 -36.11 4.84
CA GLY A 8 -3.61 -36.25 5.62
C GLY A 8 -3.03 -34.88 5.99
N ARG A 9 -2.77 -34.67 7.28
CA ARG A 9 -1.99 -33.53 7.80
C ARG A 9 -0.62 -34.02 8.22
N CYS A 10 0.42 -33.36 7.72
CA CYS A 10 1.80 -33.50 8.20
C CYS A 10 1.92 -32.92 9.61
N PHE A 11 2.43 -33.73 10.53
CA PHE A 11 2.84 -33.33 11.87
C PHE A 11 4.19 -32.60 11.79
N LEU A 12 4.28 -31.39 12.34
CA LEU A 12 5.56 -30.82 12.80
C LEU A 12 5.63 -30.97 14.32
N ASN A 13 6.69 -31.64 14.77
CA ASN A 13 7.03 -31.90 16.16
C ASN A 13 7.36 -30.60 16.91
N LEU A 14 6.66 -30.35 18.01
CA LEU A 14 7.04 -29.38 19.05
C LEU A 14 7.74 -30.13 20.19
N LEU A 15 8.94 -29.68 20.56
CA LEU A 15 9.68 -30.14 21.74
C LEU A 15 9.11 -29.44 23.01
N PRO A 16 9.06 -30.11 24.17
CA PRO A 16 8.53 -29.53 25.40
C PRO A 16 9.61 -28.75 26.16
N TYR A 17 9.31 -27.51 26.58
CA TYR A 17 10.08 -26.81 27.60
C TYR A 17 9.50 -27.13 28.99
N SER A 18 10.38 -27.65 29.85
CA SER A 18 10.09 -28.02 31.24
C SER A 18 10.00 -26.81 32.16
N THR A 19 8.99 -26.80 33.01
CA THR A 19 8.80 -25.88 34.14
C THR A 19 9.59 -26.35 35.36
N THR A 20 10.29 -25.43 36.04
CA THR A 20 10.54 -25.51 37.49
C THR A 20 10.58 -24.09 38.09
N PRO A 21 9.99 -23.85 39.28
CA PRO A 21 10.03 -22.57 39.96
C PRO A 21 11.16 -22.52 40.99
N CYS A 22 11.80 -21.36 41.16
CA CYS A 22 12.60 -21.06 42.36
C CYS A 22 11.97 -19.88 43.09
N LYS A 23 11.68 -20.12 44.37
CA LYS A 23 11.23 -19.17 45.37
C LYS A 23 12.43 -18.62 46.16
N ASP A 24 12.16 -17.46 46.76
CA ASP A 24 12.77 -16.85 47.94
C ASP A 24 13.99 -15.93 47.77
N GLY A 25 13.88 -14.72 48.35
CA GLY A 25 15.01 -13.82 48.56
C GLY A 25 14.65 -12.36 48.76
N VAL A 26 14.07 -12.01 49.92
CA VAL A 26 13.85 -10.64 50.41
C VAL A 26 15.15 -9.85 50.51
N GLY A 27 15.16 -8.59 50.07
CA GLY A 27 16.28 -7.66 50.26
C GLY A 27 15.87 -6.21 50.05
N ILE A 28 15.54 -5.53 51.14
CA ILE A 28 15.23 -4.09 51.23
C ILE A 28 16.54 -3.30 51.10
N GLY A 29 16.57 -2.30 50.20
CA GLY A 29 17.68 -1.36 50.05
C GLY A 29 17.21 -0.06 49.40
N THR A 30 17.29 1.04 50.16
CA THR A 30 16.94 2.42 49.81
C THR A 30 17.85 2.99 48.70
N PRO A 31 17.36 3.90 47.81
CA PRO A 31 18.24 4.64 46.92
C PRO A 31 18.64 5.98 47.54
N GLY A 32 19.95 6.10 47.80
CA GLY A 32 20.63 7.37 48.06
C GLY A 32 20.94 8.11 46.75
N SER A 33 20.90 9.43 46.86
CA SER A 33 21.09 10.45 45.83
C SER A 33 22.40 10.32 45.01
N SER A 34 22.35 10.74 43.73
CA SER A 34 23.28 11.78 43.25
C SER A 34 22.94 12.25 41.83
N SER A 35 22.84 13.57 41.74
CA SER A 35 22.79 14.40 40.55
C SER A 35 24.05 14.29 39.70
N TRP A 36 23.91 14.25 38.38
CA TRP A 36 25.01 14.55 37.46
C TRP A 36 24.63 15.69 36.52
N ARG A 37 25.26 16.85 36.74
CA ARG A 37 25.32 17.97 35.79
C ARG A 37 26.56 17.81 34.92
N HIS A 38 26.34 17.96 33.62
CA HIS A 38 27.19 18.52 32.55
C HIS A 38 28.67 18.82 32.85
N SER A 39 29.55 18.34 31.97
CA SER A 39 30.75 19.08 31.58
C SER A 39 31.05 18.83 30.10
N VAL A 40 31.08 19.92 29.33
CA VAL A 40 31.48 19.97 27.92
C VAL A 40 32.95 20.37 27.89
N HIS A 41 33.80 19.59 27.22
CA HIS A 41 35.19 19.96 26.96
C HIS A 41 35.45 20.07 25.46
N HIS A 42 35.68 21.31 25.03
CA HIS A 42 36.28 21.65 23.74
C HIS A 42 37.78 21.37 23.78
N HIS A 43 38.29 20.63 22.80
CA HIS A 43 39.71 20.61 22.49
C HIS A 43 39.97 20.92 21.00
N HIS A 44 40.52 22.11 20.79
CA HIS A 44 41.29 22.48 19.61
C HIS A 44 42.56 21.62 19.54
N ARG A 45 42.85 21.04 18.36
CA ARG A 45 44.18 20.50 18.07
C ARG A 45 44.68 21.02 16.74
N THR A 46 45.76 21.77 16.82
CA THR A 46 46.55 22.33 15.73
C THR A 46 47.42 21.26 15.07
N SER A 47 47.63 21.44 13.77
CA SER A 47 48.40 20.61 12.86
C SER A 47 49.91 20.74 13.09
N LYS A 48 50.63 19.61 13.03
CA LYS A 48 52.08 19.56 12.83
C LYS A 48 52.40 18.58 11.71
N VAL A 49 53.07 19.09 10.69
CA VAL A 49 53.59 18.38 9.53
C VAL A 49 54.87 17.63 9.93
N VAL A 50 54.95 16.35 9.58
CA VAL A 50 56.22 15.59 9.50
C VAL A 50 56.22 14.80 8.20
N ALA A 51 57.29 14.98 7.44
CA ALA A 51 57.50 14.37 6.13
C ALA A 51 58.07 12.95 6.23
N GLY A 52 57.70 12.12 5.26
CA GLY A 52 58.59 11.09 4.70
C GLY A 52 58.21 9.63 4.94
N ARG A 53 57.59 9.01 3.93
CA ARG A 53 58.10 7.81 3.24
C ARG A 53 57.20 7.47 2.04
N ARG A 54 57.81 7.40 0.86
CA ARG A 54 57.17 7.04 -0.42
C ARG A 54 56.80 5.56 -0.40
N SER A 55 55.52 5.25 -0.66
CA SER A 55 55.07 3.93 -1.11
C SER A 55 54.49 4.10 -2.51
N ALA A 56 54.88 3.21 -3.43
CA ALA A 56 54.49 3.24 -4.83
C ALA A 56 52.97 3.06 -4.98
N ALA A 57 52.31 4.02 -5.64
CA ALA A 57 50.93 3.88 -6.07
C ALA A 57 50.90 3.19 -7.43
N ALA A 58 50.31 2.00 -7.48
CA ALA A 58 49.97 1.33 -8.74
C ALA A 58 48.85 2.13 -9.43
N SER A 59 49.15 2.70 -10.60
CA SER A 59 48.15 3.32 -11.46
C SER A 59 47.36 2.23 -12.18
N VAL A 60 46.16 1.92 -11.71
CA VAL A 60 45.18 1.15 -12.48
C VAL A 60 44.54 2.11 -13.46
N SER A 61 44.97 2.07 -14.72
CA SER A 61 44.27 2.74 -15.82
C SER A 61 43.06 1.90 -16.20
N CYS A 62 41.86 2.32 -15.76
CA CYS A 62 40.63 1.79 -16.32
C CYS A 62 40.46 2.36 -17.74
N SER A 63 40.70 1.51 -18.75
CA SER A 63 40.29 1.76 -20.11
C SER A 63 38.79 2.07 -20.13
N ALA A 64 38.40 3.19 -20.72
CA ALA A 64 37.00 3.55 -20.91
C ALA A 64 36.33 2.48 -21.78
N ALA A 65 35.68 1.51 -21.13
CA ALA A 65 34.68 0.69 -21.78
C ALA A 65 33.60 1.66 -22.25
N SER A 66 33.33 1.68 -23.56
CA SER A 66 32.21 2.38 -24.15
C SER A 66 30.97 2.06 -23.32
N ALA A 67 30.42 3.07 -22.65
CA ALA A 67 29.14 2.95 -21.95
C ALA A 67 28.08 2.62 -23.01
N GLN A 68 27.83 1.33 -23.20
CA GLN A 68 26.64 0.88 -23.90
C GLN A 68 25.46 1.43 -23.11
N ALA A 69 24.65 2.25 -23.78
CA ALA A 69 23.40 2.72 -23.23
C ALA A 69 22.61 1.51 -22.68
N PRO A 70 21.97 1.63 -21.50
CA PRO A 70 21.10 0.57 -21.03
C PRO A 70 20.07 0.24 -22.13
N PRO A 71 19.66 -1.03 -22.29
CA PRO A 71 18.68 -1.41 -23.29
C PRO A 71 17.48 -0.47 -23.15
N SER A 72 17.01 0.10 -24.27
CA SER A 72 15.86 0.99 -24.31
C SER A 72 14.70 0.33 -23.59
N GLN A 73 14.45 0.71 -22.34
CA GLN A 73 13.27 0.25 -21.62
C GLN A 73 12.08 0.81 -22.42
N SER A 74 11.29 -0.08 -23.01
CA SER A 74 10.06 0.31 -23.68
C SER A 74 9.19 1.06 -22.67
N THR A 75 8.99 2.35 -22.89
CA THR A 75 8.15 3.21 -22.05
C THR A 75 6.74 2.64 -21.99
N ILE A 76 6.18 2.52 -20.80
CA ILE A 76 4.79 2.07 -20.61
C ILE A 76 3.87 3.23 -20.96
N LYS A 77 2.99 3.02 -21.95
CA LYS A 77 1.94 3.97 -22.33
C LYS A 77 0.77 3.82 -21.37
N VAL A 78 0.42 4.89 -20.66
CA VAL A 78 -0.62 4.84 -19.63
C VAL A 78 -1.85 5.63 -20.09
N VAL A 79 -3.01 5.00 -20.05
CA VAL A 79 -4.31 5.65 -20.28
C VAL A 79 -5.00 5.81 -18.93
N ILE A 80 -5.52 6.98 -18.62
CA ILE A 80 -6.23 7.25 -17.36
C ILE A 80 -7.71 7.48 -17.65
N VAL A 81 -8.57 6.60 -17.12
CA VAL A 81 -10.04 6.75 -17.15
C VAL A 81 -10.50 7.40 -15.86
N GLY A 82 -11.38 8.40 -15.96
CA GLY A 82 -11.71 9.30 -14.85
C GLY A 82 -10.65 10.39 -14.68
N ALA A 83 -10.07 10.84 -15.79
CA ALA A 83 -8.95 11.78 -15.82
C ALA A 83 -9.24 13.13 -15.13
N THR A 84 -10.51 13.57 -15.10
CA THR A 84 -10.88 14.87 -14.52
C THR A 84 -11.14 14.82 -13.02
N LYS A 85 -11.26 13.62 -12.44
CA LYS A 85 -11.40 13.41 -10.98
C LYS A 85 -10.10 13.78 -10.28
N GLU A 86 -10.18 14.07 -8.97
CA GLU A 86 -9.00 14.36 -8.13
C GLU A 86 -7.92 13.28 -8.25
N MET A 87 -8.32 12.01 -8.20
CA MET A 87 -7.41 10.87 -8.40
C MET A 87 -6.79 10.84 -9.79
N GLY A 88 -7.58 11.11 -10.83
CA GLY A 88 -7.13 11.11 -12.22
C GLY A 88 -6.08 12.20 -12.47
N ARG A 89 -6.31 13.41 -11.98
CA ARG A 89 -5.35 14.53 -12.07
C ARG A 89 -4.04 14.22 -11.34
N ALA A 90 -4.14 13.68 -10.13
CA ALA A 90 -2.98 13.25 -9.37
C ALA A 90 -2.17 12.18 -10.14
N ALA A 91 -2.88 11.21 -10.72
CA ALA A 91 -2.30 10.13 -11.51
C ALA A 91 -1.62 10.64 -12.79
N ILE A 92 -2.23 11.59 -13.51
CA ILE A 92 -1.63 12.23 -14.69
C ILE A 92 -0.27 12.84 -14.31
N ALA A 93 -0.25 13.69 -13.28
CA ALA A 93 0.97 14.34 -12.83
C ALA A 93 2.03 13.33 -12.35
N ALA A 94 1.61 12.25 -11.66
CA ALA A 94 2.51 11.21 -11.18
C ALA A 94 3.12 10.39 -12.34
N VAL A 95 2.31 9.99 -13.31
CA VAL A 95 2.73 9.22 -14.48
C VAL A 95 3.69 10.03 -15.35
N SER A 96 3.38 11.30 -15.61
CA SER A 96 4.23 12.17 -16.43
C SER A 96 5.62 12.42 -15.81
N ARG A 97 5.73 12.35 -14.48
CA ARG A 97 7.02 12.45 -13.75
C ARG A 97 7.73 11.11 -13.59
N ALA A 98 7.05 9.99 -13.82
CA ALA A 98 7.59 8.67 -13.53
C ALA A 98 8.48 8.16 -14.67
N ARG A 99 9.73 7.81 -14.34
CA ARG A 99 10.65 7.19 -15.29
C ARG A 99 10.07 5.89 -15.86
N GLY A 100 10.13 5.76 -17.18
CA GLY A 100 9.69 4.58 -17.92
C GLY A 100 8.18 4.52 -18.14
N MET A 101 7.48 5.63 -17.92
CA MET A 101 6.06 5.78 -18.19
C MET A 101 5.82 7.06 -19.00
N GLU A 102 4.71 7.08 -19.71
CA GLU A 102 4.24 8.24 -20.47
C GLU A 102 2.72 8.19 -20.52
N LEU A 103 2.08 9.35 -20.27
CA LEU A 103 0.64 9.47 -20.48
C LEU A 103 0.36 9.34 -21.98
N ALA A 104 -0.55 8.46 -22.36
CA ALA A 104 -0.93 8.20 -23.75
C ALA A 104 -2.40 8.55 -24.03
N GLY A 105 -3.19 8.79 -22.98
CA GLY A 105 -4.56 9.22 -23.11
C GLY A 105 -5.20 9.57 -21.78
N ALA A 106 -6.09 10.55 -21.83
CA ALA A 106 -6.94 10.97 -20.72
C ALA A 106 -8.40 10.78 -21.14
N ILE A 107 -9.14 9.94 -20.42
CA ILE A 107 -10.53 9.60 -20.72
C ILE A 107 -11.45 10.12 -19.63
N ASP A 108 -12.44 10.91 -20.03
CA ASP A 108 -13.54 11.37 -19.17
C ASP A 108 -14.73 11.85 -20.00
N THR A 109 -15.88 12.01 -19.34
CA THR A 109 -17.07 12.65 -19.91
C THR A 109 -17.08 14.17 -19.68
N GLN A 110 -16.24 14.66 -18.77
CA GLN A 110 -16.09 16.09 -18.46
C GLN A 110 -14.82 16.66 -19.11
N CYS A 111 -14.78 17.98 -19.27
CA CYS A 111 -13.59 18.72 -19.75
C CYS A 111 -13.03 18.24 -21.11
N ILE A 112 -13.87 17.68 -21.98
CA ILE A 112 -13.46 17.16 -23.30
C ILE A 112 -12.75 18.24 -24.11
N GLY A 113 -11.61 17.88 -24.71
CA GLY A 113 -10.77 18.76 -25.52
C GLY A 113 -9.78 19.61 -24.73
N MET A 114 -9.90 19.71 -23.40
CA MET A 114 -8.89 20.38 -22.56
C MET A 114 -7.63 19.52 -22.45
N ASP A 115 -6.46 20.16 -22.30
CA ASP A 115 -5.20 19.45 -22.09
C ASP A 115 -5.13 18.80 -20.70
N ALA A 116 -4.71 17.53 -20.67
CA ALA A 116 -4.60 16.75 -19.44
C ALA A 116 -3.52 17.29 -18.48
N GLY A 117 -2.44 17.87 -19.00
CA GLY A 117 -1.38 18.50 -18.21
C GLY A 117 -1.87 19.75 -17.49
N GLU A 118 -2.50 20.65 -18.25
CA GLU A 118 -3.11 21.88 -17.71
C GLU A 118 -4.16 21.56 -16.63
N LEU A 119 -5.06 20.61 -16.90
CA LEU A 119 -6.08 20.16 -15.94
C LEU A 119 -5.48 19.60 -14.64
N SER A 120 -4.28 19.03 -14.72
CA SER A 120 -3.56 18.42 -13.61
C SER A 120 -2.61 19.39 -12.90
N GLY A 121 -2.66 20.69 -13.26
CA GLY A 121 -1.84 21.74 -12.64
C GLY A 121 -0.35 21.63 -12.98
N MET A 122 -0.02 21.08 -14.15
CA MET A 122 1.36 21.06 -14.66
C MET A 122 1.71 22.40 -15.31
N ASP A 123 2.99 22.79 -15.24
CA ASP A 123 3.47 24.06 -15.81
C ASP A 123 3.49 24.02 -17.35
N GLU A 124 3.68 22.85 -17.94
CA GLU A 124 3.72 22.62 -19.38
C GLU A 124 2.54 21.72 -19.80
N ALA A 125 1.91 22.08 -20.92
CA ALA A 125 0.87 21.27 -21.54
C ALA A 125 1.45 19.93 -22.02
N LEU A 126 0.69 18.85 -21.87
CA LEU A 126 1.09 17.53 -22.34
C LEU A 126 0.76 17.29 -23.82
N GLU A 127 -0.05 18.16 -24.42
CA GLU A 127 -0.66 18.00 -25.74
C GLU A 127 -1.53 16.74 -25.84
N ILE A 128 -2.16 16.37 -24.71
CA ILE A 128 -3.03 15.20 -24.59
C ILE A 128 -4.42 15.70 -24.23
N PRO A 129 -5.36 15.79 -25.20
CA PRO A 129 -6.71 16.23 -24.90
C PRO A 129 -7.46 15.17 -24.09
N VAL A 130 -8.35 15.61 -23.22
CA VAL A 130 -9.35 14.71 -22.63
C VAL A 130 -10.33 14.29 -23.71
N LEU A 131 -10.49 12.98 -23.88
CA LEU A 131 -11.39 12.35 -24.84
C LEU A 131 -12.47 11.54 -24.12
N ASN A 132 -13.57 11.25 -24.80
CA ASN A 132 -14.65 10.40 -24.28
C ASN A 132 -14.76 9.04 -25.01
N ASP A 133 -13.82 8.75 -25.92
CA ASP A 133 -13.75 7.49 -26.67
C ASP A 133 -12.51 6.71 -26.26
N LEU A 134 -12.69 5.80 -25.29
CA LEU A 134 -11.63 4.90 -24.82
C LEU A 134 -11.14 4.00 -25.96
N THR A 135 -12.05 3.46 -26.78
CA THR A 135 -11.72 2.51 -27.86
C THR A 135 -10.77 3.14 -28.89
N MET A 136 -11.00 4.40 -29.26
CA MET A 136 -10.12 5.13 -30.17
C MET A 136 -8.69 5.23 -29.63
N VAL A 137 -8.54 5.63 -28.36
CA VAL A 137 -7.22 5.77 -27.72
C VAL A 137 -6.51 4.42 -27.63
N LEU A 138 -7.21 3.37 -27.19
CA LEU A 138 -6.66 2.01 -27.10
C LEU A 138 -6.20 1.50 -28.47
N GLY A 139 -6.99 1.73 -29.52
CA GLY A 139 -6.66 1.35 -30.89
C GLY A 139 -5.37 2.01 -31.38
N SER A 140 -5.16 3.30 -31.07
CA SER A 140 -3.92 4.01 -31.44
C SER A 140 -2.68 3.42 -30.77
N ILE A 141 -2.77 3.04 -29.49
CA ILE A 141 -1.66 2.44 -28.74
C ILE A 141 -1.36 1.04 -29.27
N ALA A 142 -2.39 0.22 -29.50
CA ALA A 142 -2.24 -1.14 -30.00
C ALA A 142 -1.52 -1.19 -31.36
N GLN A 143 -1.76 -0.23 -32.25
CA GLN A 143 -1.08 -0.14 -33.55
C GLN A 143 0.44 0.05 -33.41
N THR A 144 0.89 0.75 -32.36
CA THR A 144 2.33 0.98 -32.12
C THR A 144 3.04 -0.22 -31.49
N ARG A 145 2.30 -1.28 -31.09
CA ARG A 145 2.79 -2.44 -30.32
C ARG A 145 3.53 -2.04 -29.03
N ALA A 146 3.21 -0.87 -28.48
CA ALA A 146 3.74 -0.44 -27.20
C ALA A 146 3.11 -1.24 -26.05
N THR A 147 3.84 -1.36 -24.94
CA THR A 147 3.25 -1.88 -23.70
C THR A 147 2.33 -0.81 -23.12
N GLY A 148 1.03 -1.10 -23.04
CA GLY A 148 0.03 -0.17 -22.54
C GLY A 148 -0.66 -0.64 -21.26
N VAL A 149 -1.02 0.31 -20.39
CA VAL A 149 -1.79 0.07 -19.17
C VAL A 149 -2.95 1.07 -19.11
N VAL A 150 -4.14 0.57 -18.82
CA VAL A 150 -5.31 1.40 -18.51
C VAL A 150 -5.46 1.48 -16.99
N VAL A 151 -5.47 2.70 -16.46
CA VAL A 151 -5.77 2.99 -15.06
C VAL A 151 -7.20 3.47 -14.97
N ASP A 152 -8.03 2.81 -14.17
CA ASP A 152 -9.45 3.07 -14.08
C ASP A 152 -9.85 3.65 -12.72
N PHE A 153 -10.33 4.89 -12.74
CA PHE A 153 -10.94 5.62 -11.62
C PHE A 153 -12.40 5.98 -11.90
N SER A 154 -13.08 5.27 -12.81
CA SER A 154 -14.49 5.49 -13.17
C SER A 154 -15.45 5.04 -12.05
N GLU A 155 -16.70 4.75 -12.40
CA GLU A 155 -17.71 4.24 -11.48
C GLU A 155 -17.78 2.70 -11.54
N PRO A 156 -18.23 2.01 -10.47
CA PRO A 156 -18.27 0.55 -10.43
C PRO A 156 -18.96 -0.11 -11.64
N SER A 157 -20.01 0.54 -12.19
CA SER A 157 -20.76 0.04 -13.33
C SER A 157 -20.00 0.04 -14.66
N SER A 158 -18.93 0.83 -14.79
CA SER A 158 -18.16 0.95 -16.04
C SER A 158 -16.90 0.07 -16.06
N VAL A 159 -16.43 -0.38 -14.89
CA VAL A 159 -15.16 -1.11 -14.75
C VAL A 159 -15.10 -2.34 -15.65
N TYR A 160 -16.16 -3.16 -15.65
CA TYR A 160 -16.15 -4.42 -16.41
C TYR A 160 -15.93 -4.17 -17.91
N ASP A 161 -16.66 -3.21 -18.48
CA ASP A 161 -16.57 -2.87 -19.89
C ASP A 161 -15.23 -2.20 -20.25
N ASN A 162 -14.69 -1.37 -19.36
CA ASN A 162 -13.38 -0.74 -19.55
C ASN A 162 -12.25 -1.79 -19.57
N VAL A 163 -12.23 -2.72 -18.61
CA VAL A 163 -11.24 -3.81 -18.55
C VAL A 163 -11.38 -4.73 -19.77
N LYS A 164 -12.61 -5.04 -20.16
CA LYS A 164 -12.89 -5.84 -21.36
C LYS A 164 -12.36 -5.17 -22.64
N GLN A 165 -12.57 -3.86 -22.78
CA GLN A 165 -12.02 -3.08 -23.90
C GLN A 165 -10.49 -3.09 -23.87
N ALA A 166 -9.87 -2.79 -22.73
CA ALA A 166 -8.41 -2.81 -22.57
C ALA A 166 -7.81 -4.17 -22.98
N ALA A 167 -8.41 -5.26 -22.50
CA ALA A 167 -8.00 -6.63 -22.84
C ALA A 167 -8.15 -6.93 -24.34
N ALA A 168 -9.22 -6.48 -24.99
CA ALA A 168 -9.44 -6.68 -26.42
C ALA A 168 -8.34 -6.02 -27.28
N PHE A 169 -7.74 -4.93 -26.80
CA PHE A 169 -6.60 -4.27 -27.44
C PHE A 169 -5.23 -4.74 -26.92
N GLY A 170 -5.20 -5.71 -26.01
CA GLY A 170 -3.96 -6.29 -25.47
C GLY A 170 -3.27 -5.44 -24.40
N LEU A 171 -4.00 -4.55 -23.72
CA LEU A 171 -3.48 -3.72 -22.63
C LEU A 171 -3.87 -4.28 -21.25
N SER A 172 -2.97 -4.14 -20.29
CA SER A 172 -3.24 -4.49 -18.89
C SER A 172 -4.06 -3.41 -18.18
N SER A 173 -4.70 -3.75 -17.06
CA SER A 173 -5.55 -2.80 -16.32
C SER A 173 -5.17 -2.68 -14.85
N VAL A 174 -5.17 -1.46 -14.31
CA VAL A 174 -5.13 -1.17 -12.88
C VAL A 174 -6.44 -0.49 -12.51
N VAL A 175 -7.25 -1.12 -11.68
CA VAL A 175 -8.55 -0.62 -11.26
C VAL A 175 -8.46 -0.17 -9.81
N TYR A 176 -8.75 1.11 -9.57
CA TYR A 176 -8.98 1.66 -8.24
C TYR A 176 -10.35 2.33 -8.24
N VAL A 177 -11.37 1.52 -8.00
CA VAL A 177 -12.76 1.96 -7.93
C VAL A 177 -13.31 1.51 -6.58
N PRO A 178 -13.47 2.43 -5.62
CA PRO A 178 -14.05 2.10 -4.32
C PRO A 178 -15.44 1.47 -4.48
N LYS A 179 -15.78 0.54 -3.58
CA LYS A 179 -17.09 -0.13 -3.55
C LYS A 179 -17.41 -0.96 -4.81
N ILE A 180 -16.40 -1.48 -5.50
CA ILE A 180 -16.61 -2.51 -6.51
C ILE A 180 -17.12 -3.80 -5.83
N GLU A 181 -18.24 -4.33 -6.34
CA GLU A 181 -18.83 -5.57 -5.83
C GLU A 181 -17.91 -6.77 -6.09
N MET A 182 -17.88 -7.70 -5.14
CA MET A 182 -16.97 -8.86 -5.22
C MET A 182 -17.37 -9.86 -6.30
N ASP A 183 -18.66 -9.90 -6.67
CA ASP A 183 -19.16 -10.66 -7.81
C ASP A 183 -18.56 -10.13 -9.12
N THR A 184 -18.52 -8.80 -9.32
CA THR A 184 -17.88 -8.16 -10.47
C THR A 184 -16.38 -8.50 -10.54
N VAL A 185 -15.68 -8.50 -9.41
CA VAL A 185 -14.26 -8.89 -9.36
C VAL A 185 -14.07 -10.36 -9.74
N THR A 186 -14.98 -11.24 -9.31
CA THR A 186 -14.96 -12.66 -9.65
C THR A 186 -15.16 -12.88 -11.15
N GLU A 187 -16.14 -12.19 -11.75
CA GLU A 187 -16.37 -12.21 -13.20
C GLU A 187 -15.15 -11.67 -13.98
N LEU A 188 -14.57 -10.56 -13.53
CA LEU A 188 -13.35 -10.00 -14.10
C LEU A 188 -12.18 -10.97 -14.01
N SER A 189 -12.03 -11.70 -12.90
CA SER A 189 -10.96 -12.69 -12.75
C SER A 189 -11.10 -13.79 -13.78
N ALA A 190 -12.30 -14.37 -13.90
CA ALA A 190 -12.57 -15.42 -14.89
C ALA A 190 -12.39 -14.92 -16.33
N PHE A 191 -12.71 -13.66 -16.61
CA PHE A 191 -12.46 -13.03 -17.90
C PHE A 191 -10.96 -12.86 -18.18
N CYS A 192 -10.20 -12.30 -17.23
CA CYS A 192 -8.77 -12.03 -17.38
C CYS A 192 -7.97 -13.32 -17.59
N ASP A 193 -8.33 -14.40 -16.89
CA ASP A 193 -7.71 -15.72 -17.06
C ASP A 193 -7.92 -16.26 -18.48
N LYS A 194 -9.16 -16.19 -19.00
CA LYS A 194 -9.49 -16.61 -20.36
C LYS A 194 -8.78 -15.76 -21.42
N ALA A 195 -8.68 -14.46 -21.18
CA ALA A 195 -8.01 -13.53 -22.08
C ALA A 195 -6.47 -13.56 -21.96
N SER A 196 -5.92 -14.23 -20.93
CA SER A 196 -4.50 -14.17 -20.57
C SER A 196 -3.99 -12.74 -20.37
N MET A 197 -4.81 -11.90 -19.75
CA MET A 197 -4.56 -10.47 -19.57
C MET A 197 -4.33 -10.11 -18.10
N GLY A 198 -3.31 -9.29 -17.87
CA GLY A 198 -2.97 -8.80 -16.53
C GLY A 198 -3.94 -7.71 -16.07
N CYS A 199 -4.55 -7.91 -14.90
CA CYS A 199 -5.38 -6.93 -14.23
C CYS A 199 -5.03 -6.86 -12.74
N LEU A 200 -4.93 -5.66 -12.18
CA LEU A 200 -4.92 -5.45 -10.73
C LEU A 200 -6.21 -4.74 -10.34
N VAL A 201 -6.98 -5.32 -9.44
CA VAL A 201 -8.01 -4.59 -8.70
C VAL A 201 -7.45 -4.26 -7.33
N ALA A 202 -7.26 -2.98 -7.05
CA ALA A 202 -6.65 -2.50 -5.82
C ALA A 202 -7.71 -1.79 -4.96
N PRO A 203 -8.14 -2.37 -3.82
CA PRO A 203 -9.03 -1.70 -2.87
C PRO A 203 -8.39 -0.45 -2.26
N THR A 204 -7.06 -0.47 -2.14
CA THR A 204 -6.24 0.66 -1.72
C THR A 204 -4.99 0.77 -2.60
N LEU A 205 -4.60 2.00 -2.92
CA LEU A 205 -3.31 2.31 -3.55
C LEU A 205 -2.30 2.83 -2.52
N SER A 206 -2.66 2.92 -1.24
CA SER A 206 -1.75 3.39 -0.20
C SER A 206 -0.78 2.28 0.22
N ILE A 207 0.50 2.44 -0.14
CA ILE A 207 1.56 1.56 0.34
C ILE A 207 1.63 1.59 1.87
N GLY A 208 1.45 2.77 2.49
CA GLY A 208 1.50 2.91 3.94
C GLY A 208 0.38 2.17 4.66
N SER A 209 -0.84 2.21 4.11
CA SER A 209 -1.97 1.44 4.64
C SER A 209 -1.72 -0.06 4.55
N VAL A 210 -1.20 -0.53 3.41
CA VAL A 210 -0.88 -1.96 3.23
C VAL A 210 0.23 -2.42 4.18
N LEU A 211 1.31 -1.65 4.33
CA LEU A 211 2.40 -1.99 5.26
C LEU A 211 1.92 -1.99 6.71
N LEU A 212 1.05 -1.04 7.08
CA LEU A 212 0.41 -1.01 8.39
C LEU A 212 -0.42 -2.28 8.64
N GLN A 213 -1.23 -2.69 7.66
CA GLN A 213 -2.03 -3.91 7.73
C GLN A 213 -1.14 -5.15 7.92
N GLN A 214 -0.10 -5.30 7.11
CA GLN A 214 0.83 -6.44 7.21
C GLN A 214 1.54 -6.46 8.57
N ALA A 215 2.01 -5.32 9.06
CA ALA A 215 2.64 -5.21 10.36
C ALA A 215 1.66 -5.48 11.52
N ALA A 216 0.39 -5.06 11.39
CA ALA A 216 -0.66 -5.33 12.36
C ALA A 216 -0.97 -6.82 12.47
N ILE A 217 -1.10 -7.51 11.34
CA ILE A 217 -1.28 -8.98 11.31
C ILE A 217 -0.10 -9.68 11.99
N GLN A 218 1.14 -9.29 11.68
CA GLN A 218 2.30 -9.90 12.31
C GLN A 218 2.35 -9.64 13.83
N ALA A 219 2.03 -8.41 14.25
CA ALA A 219 2.02 -8.06 15.67
C ALA A 219 0.89 -8.78 16.42
N SER A 220 -0.27 -9.01 15.79
CA SER A 220 -1.44 -9.54 16.46
C SER A 220 -1.21 -10.93 17.08
N PHE A 221 -0.33 -11.75 16.48
CA PHE A 221 0.09 -13.03 17.05
C PHE A 221 0.85 -12.94 18.39
N HIS A 222 1.32 -11.75 18.76
CA HIS A 222 2.12 -11.51 19.96
C HIS A 222 1.38 -10.73 21.06
N TYR A 223 0.21 -10.16 20.76
CA TYR A 223 -0.54 -9.30 21.67
C TYR A 223 -1.98 -9.76 21.87
N ASN A 224 -2.43 -9.86 23.12
CA ASN A 224 -3.79 -10.30 23.47
C ASN A 224 -4.84 -9.16 23.44
N ASN A 225 -4.41 -7.92 23.26
CA ASN A 225 -5.29 -6.75 23.24
C ASN A 225 -5.01 -5.93 21.98
N VAL A 226 -6.06 -5.52 21.29
CA VAL A 226 -5.97 -4.72 20.06
C VAL A 226 -7.18 -3.80 19.92
N GLU A 227 -6.92 -2.54 19.62
CA GLU A 227 -7.96 -1.58 19.24
C GLU A 227 -7.52 -0.80 17.99
N ILE A 228 -8.50 -0.44 17.16
CA ILE A 228 -8.29 0.40 15.99
C ILE A 228 -8.91 1.76 16.27
N VAL A 229 -8.14 2.81 16.06
CA VAL A 229 -8.60 4.19 16.17
C VAL A 229 -8.44 4.86 14.81
N GLU A 230 -9.51 5.42 14.28
CA GLU A 230 -9.48 6.18 13.04
C GLU A 230 -9.99 7.61 13.22
N SER A 231 -9.45 8.50 12.38
CA SER A 231 -10.00 9.84 12.21
C SER A 231 -10.30 10.12 10.75
N ARG A 232 -11.42 10.79 10.48
CA ARG A 232 -11.84 11.20 9.14
C ARG A 232 -12.28 12.67 9.13
N PRO A 233 -12.04 13.40 8.03
CA PRO A 233 -12.53 14.78 7.88
C PRO A 233 -14.05 14.85 7.65
N ASN A 234 -14.67 13.76 7.23
CA ASN A 234 -16.10 13.66 6.92
C ASN A 234 -16.68 12.32 7.42
N PRO A 235 -18.00 12.24 7.69
CA PRO A 235 -18.63 11.04 8.25
C PRO A 235 -18.97 9.98 7.17
N SER A 236 -18.28 9.98 6.04
CA SER A 236 -18.58 9.09 4.92
C SER A 236 -18.11 7.67 5.26
N ASP A 237 -19.06 6.78 5.53
CA ASP A 237 -18.89 5.37 5.86
C ASP A 237 -17.99 5.12 7.09
N LEU A 238 -18.61 5.01 8.28
CA LEU A 238 -17.95 4.61 9.51
C LEU A 238 -18.47 3.26 10.02
N PRO A 239 -17.59 2.37 10.50
CA PRO A 239 -16.13 2.44 10.40
C PRO A 239 -15.67 2.44 8.94
N SER A 240 -14.51 3.04 8.63
CA SER A 240 -14.06 3.11 7.24
C SER A 240 -13.73 1.71 6.67
N PRO A 241 -13.77 1.54 5.33
CA PRO A 241 -13.37 0.29 4.69
C PRO A 241 -11.99 -0.20 5.12
N ASP A 242 -11.03 0.70 5.31
CA ASP A 242 -9.68 0.37 5.80
C ASP A 242 -9.71 -0.21 7.22
N ALA A 243 -10.48 0.39 8.13
CA ALA A 243 -10.61 -0.09 9.51
C ALA A 243 -11.32 -1.46 9.57
N ILE A 244 -12.37 -1.64 8.76
CA ILE A 244 -13.06 -2.93 8.59
C ILE A 244 -12.09 -3.98 8.04
N GLN A 245 -11.32 -3.64 7.00
CA GLN A 245 -10.35 -4.56 6.41
C GLN A 245 -9.25 -4.96 7.40
N ILE A 246 -8.70 -4.01 8.16
CA ILE A 246 -7.72 -4.31 9.22
C ILE A 246 -8.32 -5.25 10.26
N ALA A 247 -9.53 -4.96 10.75
CA ALA A 247 -10.19 -5.80 11.76
C ALA A 247 -10.42 -7.23 11.24
N ASN A 248 -10.90 -7.37 10.00
CA ASN A 248 -11.10 -8.66 9.36
C ASN A 248 -9.78 -9.41 9.16
N ASN A 249 -8.70 -8.72 8.77
CA ASN A 249 -7.40 -9.33 8.53
C ASN A 249 -6.74 -9.91 9.80
N ILE A 250 -7.06 -9.36 10.97
CA ILE A 250 -6.54 -9.85 12.26
C ILE A 250 -7.51 -10.77 13.00
N SER A 251 -8.74 -10.93 12.47
CA SER A 251 -9.75 -11.88 12.92
C SER A 251 -9.57 -13.25 12.27
N ASP A 252 -10.21 -14.28 12.81
CA ASP A 252 -10.15 -15.69 12.40
C ASP A 252 -8.74 -16.31 12.42
N LEU A 253 -7.80 -15.67 13.12
CA LEU A 253 -6.42 -16.15 13.29
C LEU A 253 -6.26 -17.12 14.47
N GLY A 254 -7.36 -17.53 15.10
CA GLY A 254 -7.37 -18.43 16.26
C GLY A 254 -7.03 -17.74 17.58
N GLN A 255 -7.15 -16.42 17.64
CA GLN A 255 -6.90 -15.62 18.83
C GLN A 255 -8.03 -14.64 19.10
N ILE A 256 -8.56 -14.70 20.32
CA ILE A 256 -9.56 -13.77 20.84
C ILE A 256 -8.84 -12.64 21.56
N TYR A 257 -9.11 -11.40 21.15
CA TYR A 257 -8.56 -10.18 21.74
C TYR A 257 -9.49 -9.58 22.78
N ASN A 258 -8.92 -8.70 23.64
CA ASN A 258 -9.68 -7.89 24.59
C ASN A 258 -10.61 -8.70 25.51
N ARG A 259 -10.22 -9.93 25.89
CA ARG A 259 -11.06 -10.90 26.64
C ARG A 259 -11.76 -10.36 27.88
N GLN A 260 -11.15 -9.38 28.55
CA GLN A 260 -11.68 -8.79 29.78
C GLN A 260 -12.85 -7.83 29.54
N ASP A 261 -13.03 -7.36 28.30
CA ASP A 261 -14.00 -6.31 27.92
C ASP A 261 -14.89 -6.76 26.74
N MET A 262 -14.96 -8.08 26.47
CA MET A 262 -15.73 -8.61 25.34
C MET A 262 -17.24 -8.38 25.47
N ASP A 263 -17.79 -8.58 26.68
CA ASP A 263 -19.24 -8.50 26.92
C ASP A 263 -19.73 -7.06 27.19
N SER A 264 -18.84 -6.06 27.13
CA SER A 264 -19.23 -4.67 27.38
C SER A 264 -20.10 -4.13 26.24
N ASP A 265 -21.31 -3.71 26.59
CA ASP A 265 -22.30 -3.04 25.74
C ASP A 265 -22.17 -1.50 25.75
N ASN A 266 -21.21 -0.96 26.52
CA ASN A 266 -21.02 0.49 26.64
C ASN A 266 -20.67 1.12 25.27
N PRO A 267 -21.50 2.01 24.71
CA PRO A 267 -21.26 2.63 23.41
C PRO A 267 -19.95 3.42 23.33
N ALA A 268 -19.44 3.92 24.46
CA ALA A 268 -18.16 4.64 24.52
C ALA A 268 -16.95 3.75 24.17
N ARG A 269 -17.11 2.42 24.17
CA ARG A 269 -16.06 1.45 23.81
C ARG A 269 -15.93 1.24 22.31
N GLY A 270 -16.69 1.93 21.47
CA GLY A 270 -16.62 1.74 20.02
C GLY A 270 -17.26 0.44 19.55
N GLN A 271 -17.22 0.22 18.23
CA GLN A 271 -17.87 -0.91 17.58
C GLN A 271 -16.97 -2.14 17.58
N VAL A 272 -17.50 -3.31 17.93
CA VAL A 272 -16.82 -4.59 17.72
C VAL A 272 -16.95 -4.97 16.26
N LEU A 273 -15.83 -5.28 15.61
CA LEU A 273 -15.79 -5.83 14.26
C LEU A 273 -15.19 -7.25 14.31
N GLY A 274 -15.84 -8.18 13.60
CA GLY A 274 -15.53 -9.61 13.67
C GLY A 274 -16.03 -10.27 14.96
N GLU A 275 -15.68 -11.53 15.15
CA GLU A 275 -16.07 -12.33 16.34
C GLU A 275 -14.97 -12.37 17.42
N ASP A 276 -13.76 -11.92 17.09
CA ASP A 276 -12.57 -12.04 17.96
C ASP A 276 -12.35 -10.85 18.90
N GLY A 277 -13.34 -9.97 19.07
CA GLY A 277 -13.31 -8.89 20.07
C GLY A 277 -12.50 -7.65 19.68
N VAL A 278 -12.14 -7.48 18.40
CA VAL A 278 -11.46 -6.27 17.89
C VAL A 278 -12.42 -5.07 17.95
N ARG A 279 -12.01 -3.99 18.61
CA ARG A 279 -12.81 -2.76 18.71
C ARG A 279 -12.30 -1.67 17.77
N VAL A 280 -13.23 -0.91 17.21
CA VAL A 280 -12.96 0.24 16.36
C VAL A 280 -13.61 1.51 16.90
N HIS A 281 -12.81 2.56 16.97
CA HIS A 281 -13.21 3.90 17.39
C HIS A 281 -13.04 4.88 16.24
N SER A 282 -14.12 5.54 15.85
CA SER A 282 -14.12 6.48 14.74
C SER A 282 -14.36 7.91 15.22
N MET A 283 -13.47 8.81 14.84
CA MET A 283 -13.58 10.25 15.11
C MET A 283 -13.80 11.02 13.81
N VAL A 284 -14.77 11.93 13.81
CA VAL A 284 -15.03 12.83 12.67
C VAL A 284 -14.87 14.27 13.11
N LEU A 285 -13.87 14.95 12.55
CA LEU A 285 -13.68 16.38 12.74
C LEU A 285 -13.16 16.99 11.43
N PRO A 286 -13.80 18.06 10.91
CA PRO A 286 -13.29 18.78 9.76
C PRO A 286 -11.84 19.24 9.98
N GLY A 287 -11.00 19.07 8.96
CA GLY A 287 -9.58 19.44 8.99
C GLY A 287 -8.63 18.35 9.51
N LEU A 288 -9.15 17.21 10.01
CA LEU A 288 -8.31 16.06 10.30
C LEU A 288 -7.85 15.36 9.02
N ALA A 289 -6.63 14.82 9.07
CA ALA A 289 -6.17 13.83 8.12
C ALA A 289 -6.98 12.53 8.26
N SER A 290 -7.04 11.76 7.18
CA SER A 290 -7.53 10.38 7.23
C SER A 290 -6.48 9.52 7.93
N SER A 291 -6.61 9.39 9.26
CA SER A 291 -5.67 8.65 10.11
C SER A 291 -6.23 7.29 10.48
N THR A 292 -5.37 6.28 10.53
CA THR A 292 -5.69 4.98 11.09
C THR A 292 -4.54 4.52 11.96
N SER A 293 -4.85 4.14 13.20
CA SER A 293 -3.92 3.61 14.17
C SER A 293 -4.39 2.24 14.66
N VAL A 294 -3.48 1.27 14.73
CA VAL A 294 -3.69 -0.02 15.39
C VAL A 294 -2.86 -0.01 16.66
N VAL A 295 -3.52 -0.12 17.79
CA VAL A 295 -2.92 -0.09 19.12
C VAL A 295 -2.99 -1.50 19.69
N LEU A 296 -1.83 -2.10 19.90
CA LEU A 296 -1.68 -3.39 20.55
C LEU A 296 -1.03 -3.20 21.92
N SER A 297 -1.41 -4.02 22.91
CA SER A 297 -0.81 -3.89 24.24
C SER A 297 -0.59 -5.22 24.96
N GLY A 298 0.47 -5.23 25.77
CA GLY A 298 0.89 -6.35 26.60
C GLY A 298 1.38 -5.86 27.97
N PRO A 299 1.75 -6.77 28.88
CA PRO A 299 2.24 -6.38 30.21
C PRO A 299 3.47 -5.47 30.13
N GLY A 300 3.31 -4.19 30.49
CA GLY A 300 4.40 -3.20 30.54
C GLY A 300 4.75 -2.56 29.19
N GLU A 301 3.97 -2.80 28.13
CA GLU A 301 4.23 -2.24 26.80
C GLU A 301 2.96 -1.89 26.02
N VAL A 302 3.10 -0.92 25.12
CA VAL A 302 2.11 -0.55 24.12
C VAL A 302 2.84 -0.41 22.80
N TYR A 303 2.33 -1.08 21.77
CA TYR A 303 2.82 -0.98 20.40
C TYR A 303 1.77 -0.29 19.54
N THR A 304 2.15 0.76 18.82
CA THR A 304 1.23 1.53 17.98
C THR A 304 1.77 1.64 16.57
N LEU A 305 0.97 1.15 15.63
CA LEU A 305 1.14 1.39 14.21
C LEU A 305 0.21 2.52 13.80
N LYS A 306 0.72 3.53 13.12
CA LYS A 306 -0.06 4.69 12.69
C LYS A 306 0.24 5.07 11.25
N HIS A 307 -0.81 5.32 10.48
CA HIS A 307 -0.72 5.85 9.13
C HIS A 307 -1.65 7.06 8.99
N ASP A 308 -1.11 8.17 8.46
CA ASP A 308 -1.82 9.42 8.22
C ASP A 308 -1.83 9.71 6.72
N VAL A 309 -3.03 9.78 6.12
CA VAL A 309 -3.25 10.23 4.74
C VAL A 309 -3.68 11.69 4.76
N THR A 310 -2.77 12.56 4.34
CA THR A 310 -3.00 14.01 4.29
C THR A 310 -3.44 14.50 2.92
N ASP A 311 -3.12 13.75 1.87
CA ASP A 311 -3.32 14.17 0.48
C ASP A 311 -3.29 12.97 -0.48
N VAL A 312 -3.98 13.11 -1.62
CA VAL A 312 -4.09 12.08 -2.67
C VAL A 312 -2.74 11.65 -3.25
N GLN A 313 -1.72 12.52 -3.23
CA GLN A 313 -0.37 12.19 -3.70
C GLN A 313 0.25 11.01 -2.95
N SER A 314 -0.21 10.71 -1.73
CA SER A 314 0.23 9.55 -0.96
C SER A 314 -0.08 8.20 -1.63
N LEU A 315 -1.07 8.15 -2.54
CA LEU A 315 -1.47 6.95 -3.27
C LEU A 315 -0.64 6.73 -4.54
N MET A 316 0.00 7.79 -5.05
CA MET A 316 0.70 7.76 -6.33
C MET A 316 1.88 6.78 -6.36
N PRO A 317 2.70 6.63 -5.30
CA PRO A 317 3.74 5.60 -5.27
C PRO A 317 3.17 4.18 -5.47
N GLY A 318 2.01 3.87 -4.88
CA GLY A 318 1.34 2.59 -5.05
C GLY A 318 0.76 2.40 -6.45
N LEU A 319 0.21 3.47 -7.05
CA LEU A 319 -0.23 3.45 -8.45
C LEU A 319 0.94 3.14 -9.40
N ILE A 320 2.07 3.82 -9.24
CA ILE A 320 3.26 3.62 -10.10
C ILE A 320 3.83 2.21 -9.90
N LEU A 321 3.82 1.69 -8.67
CA LEU A 321 4.16 0.28 -8.41
C LEU A 321 3.21 -0.68 -9.14
N ALA A 322 1.90 -0.44 -9.06
CA ALA A 322 0.87 -1.25 -9.70
C ALA A 322 1.07 -1.30 -11.22
N ILE A 323 1.24 -0.14 -11.88
CA ILE A 323 1.47 -0.05 -13.33
C ILE A 323 2.73 -0.84 -13.73
N ARG A 324 3.82 -0.76 -12.96
CA ARG A 324 5.07 -1.50 -13.27
C ARG A 324 4.92 -3.01 -13.15
N LYS A 325 4.08 -3.47 -12.23
CA LYS A 325 3.92 -4.91 -11.92
C LYS A 325 2.87 -5.56 -12.81
N VAL A 326 1.77 -4.87 -13.09
CA VAL A 326 0.62 -5.45 -13.80
C VAL A 326 0.96 -5.93 -15.21
N ILE A 327 1.90 -5.27 -15.90
CA ILE A 327 2.32 -5.63 -17.26
C ILE A 327 2.97 -7.03 -17.34
N ARG A 328 3.37 -7.61 -16.21
CA ARG A 328 3.95 -8.96 -16.12
C ARG A 328 2.92 -10.03 -15.84
N LEU A 329 1.67 -9.64 -15.55
CA LEU A 329 0.60 -10.56 -15.21
C LEU A 329 -0.11 -11.10 -16.45
N LYS A 330 -0.75 -12.25 -16.27
CA LYS A 330 -1.60 -12.92 -17.27
C LYS A 330 -2.98 -13.29 -16.71
N ASN A 331 -3.28 -12.78 -15.53
CA ASN A 331 -4.47 -13.03 -14.74
C ASN A 331 -4.81 -11.77 -13.92
N LEU A 332 -5.97 -11.81 -13.27
CA LEU A 332 -6.33 -10.80 -12.28
C LEU A 332 -5.66 -11.08 -10.93
N ILE A 333 -5.17 -10.03 -10.29
CA ILE A 333 -4.77 -10.03 -8.88
C ILE A 333 -5.64 -9.01 -8.14
N TYR A 334 -6.16 -9.42 -6.98
CA TYR A 334 -6.88 -8.54 -6.07
C TYR A 334 -5.96 -8.14 -4.91
N GLY A 335 -5.84 -6.83 -4.67
CA GLY A 335 -5.05 -6.27 -3.58
C GLY A 335 -3.62 -5.88 -3.96
N LEU A 336 -3.22 -4.66 -3.55
CA LEU A 336 -1.86 -4.15 -3.79
C LEU A 336 -0.81 -4.88 -2.93
N GLU A 337 -1.23 -5.47 -1.80
CA GLU A 337 -0.38 -6.23 -0.87
C GLU A 337 0.30 -7.43 -1.51
N LYS A 338 -0.20 -7.93 -2.65
CA LYS A 338 0.43 -9.00 -3.41
C LYS A 338 1.66 -8.56 -4.19
N PHE A 339 1.90 -7.24 -4.30
CA PHE A 339 3.03 -6.66 -5.04
C PHE A 339 4.16 -6.14 -4.16
N LEU A 340 3.93 -6.03 -2.86
CA LEU A 340 4.88 -5.56 -1.84
C LEU A 340 5.70 -6.72 -1.28
#